data_AF-A0A8T4YW63-F1
#
_entry.id   AF-A0A8T4YW63-F1
#
_cell.length_a   1.000
_cell.length_b   1.000
_cell.length_c   1.000
_cell.angle_alpha   90.00
_cell.angle_beta   90.00
_cell.angle_gamma   90.00
#
_symmetry.space_group_name_H-M   'P 1'
#
loop_
_entity.id
_entity.type
_entity.pdbx_description
1 polymer ?
#
loop_
_entity_poly.entity_id
_entity_poly.type
_entity_poly.pdbx_seq_one_letter_code
_entity_poly.pdbx_strand_id
1 'polypeptide(L)'
;TKEHEFNPRKSRIHVTSKEVRVCRHCKKPPCIDACKFGAIAKNDLTGVVVIDEQKCIGCKACIPACPFRGILLTPETTVIKCDLCNGDPNCVKHCFFDAIKWVTP
;
A
#
# COMPACT_ATOMS: atom_id res chain seq x y z
N THR A 1 -9.41 9.80 4.06
CA THR A 1 -8.76 8.48 4.13
C THR A 1 -9.78 7.41 3.76
N LYS A 2 -9.38 6.20 3.37
CA LYS A 2 -10.34 5.11 3.06
C LYS A 2 -11.21 4.75 4.27
N GLU A 3 -10.74 5.08 5.47
CA GLU A 3 -11.39 4.83 6.76
C GLU A 3 -12.17 6.04 7.28
N HIS A 4 -12.27 7.14 6.53
CA HIS A 4 -12.87 8.42 6.93
C HIS A 4 -12.29 9.08 8.21
N GLU A 5 -11.26 8.49 8.82
CA GLU A 5 -10.49 9.03 9.93
C GLU A 5 -8.99 8.94 9.64
N PHE A 6 -8.19 9.87 10.16
CA PHE A 6 -6.73 9.71 10.20
C PHE A 6 -6.35 8.99 11.50
N ASN A 7 -5.87 7.76 11.38
CA ASN A 7 -5.43 6.95 12.51
C ASN A 7 -4.05 6.33 12.20
N PRO A 8 -2.96 6.79 12.85
CA PRO A 8 -1.62 6.28 12.63
C PRO A 8 -1.49 4.76 12.82
N ARG A 9 -2.29 4.15 13.70
CA ARG A 9 -2.30 2.70 13.91
C ARG A 9 -2.89 1.91 12.75
N LYS A 10 -3.73 2.56 11.92
CA LYS A 10 -4.29 2.01 10.68
C LYS A 10 -3.52 2.50 9.43
N SER A 11 -2.40 3.20 9.61
CA SER A 11 -1.56 3.69 8.52
C SER A 11 -1.02 2.54 7.67
N ARG A 12 -0.71 2.81 6.40
CA ARG A 12 -0.03 1.85 5.51
C ARG A 12 1.50 1.90 5.65
N ILE A 13 1.99 2.61 6.67
CA ILE A 13 3.40 2.77 7.02
C ILE A 13 3.59 2.19 8.41
N HIS A 14 4.29 1.05 8.51
CA HIS A 14 4.59 0.41 9.79
C HIS A 14 6.10 0.43 10.01
N VAL A 15 6.54 1.16 11.03
CA VAL A 15 7.96 1.22 11.42
C VAL A 15 8.18 0.24 12.58
N THR A 16 9.19 -0.62 12.44
CA THR A 16 9.64 -1.53 13.49
C THR A 16 11.12 -1.26 13.78
N SER A 17 11.66 -1.86 14.84
CA SER A 17 13.10 -1.77 15.14
C SER A 17 14.00 -2.36 14.05
N LYS A 18 13.48 -3.22 13.19
CA LYS A 18 14.25 -3.92 12.14
C LYS A 18 14.08 -3.31 10.75
N GLU A 19 12.90 -2.79 10.45
CA GLU A 19 12.54 -2.42 9.08
C GLU A 19 11.34 -1.46 9.04
N VAL A 20 11.25 -0.71 7.94
CA VAL A 20 10.06 0.06 7.55
C VAL A 20 9.26 -0.73 6.51
N ARG A 21 8.03 -1.09 6.88
CA ARG A 21 7.10 -1.80 6.02
C ARG A 21 6.13 -0.81 5.39
N VAL A 22 6.25 -0.65 4.08
CA VAL A 22 5.43 0.25 3.27
C VAL A 22 5.47 -0.21 1.82
N CYS A 23 4.40 -0.01 1.06
CA CYS A 23 4.43 -0.26 -0.38
C CYS A 23 5.39 0.75 -1.04
N ARG A 24 6.29 0.26 -1.89
CA ARG A 24 7.28 1.08 -2.60
C ARG A 24 6.88 1.37 -4.06
N HIS A 25 5.68 0.97 -4.48
CA HIS A 25 5.20 1.09 -5.87
C HIS A 25 6.27 0.68 -6.91
N CYS A 26 6.85 -0.51 -6.71
CA CYS A 26 8.04 -0.99 -7.40
C CYS A 26 7.96 -0.85 -8.93
N LYS A 27 9.12 -0.74 -9.60
CA LYS A 27 9.18 -0.78 -11.07
C LYS A 27 8.63 -2.11 -11.61
N LYS A 28 9.05 -3.22 -11.01
CA LYS A 28 8.58 -4.59 -11.25
C LYS A 28 7.91 -5.10 -9.97
N PRO A 29 6.57 -5.05 -9.86
CA PRO A 29 5.87 -5.41 -8.63
C PRO A 29 5.60 -6.92 -8.55
N PRO A 30 6.27 -7.69 -7.66
CA PRO A 30 6.03 -9.14 -7.55
C PRO A 30 4.60 -9.46 -7.08
N CYS A 31 3.92 -8.50 -6.43
CA CYS A 31 2.52 -8.66 -6.04
C CYS A 31 1.56 -8.71 -7.22
N ILE A 32 1.89 -8.10 -8.37
CA ILE A 32 1.10 -8.22 -9.60
C ILE A 32 1.22 -9.65 -10.12
N ASP A 33 2.45 -10.15 -10.26
CA ASP A 33 2.72 -11.51 -10.75
C ASP A 33 2.08 -12.59 -9.86
N ALA A 34 2.03 -12.35 -8.55
CA ALA A 34 1.37 -13.25 -7.60
C ALA A 34 -0.17 -13.26 -7.70
N CYS A 35 -0.79 -12.21 -8.25
CA CYS A 35 -2.24 -12.07 -8.32
C CYS A 35 -2.81 -12.75 -9.58
N LYS A 36 -3.26 -14.00 -9.44
CA LYS A 36 -3.87 -14.76 -10.54
C LYS A 36 -5.26 -14.27 -10.98
N PHE A 37 -5.85 -13.32 -10.25
CA PHE A 37 -7.20 -12.79 -10.48
C PHE A 37 -7.21 -11.43 -11.19
N GLY A 38 -6.03 -10.89 -11.53
CA GLY A 38 -5.93 -9.58 -12.18
C GLY A 38 -6.43 -8.42 -11.32
N ALA A 39 -6.46 -8.59 -10.00
CA ALA A 39 -6.92 -7.57 -9.05
C ALA A 39 -5.85 -6.54 -8.69
N ILE A 40 -4.59 -6.75 -9.08
CA ILE A 40 -3.49 -5.81 -8.81
C ILE A 40 -2.93 -5.34 -10.14
N ALA A 41 -2.91 -4.03 -10.34
CA ALA A 41 -2.42 -3.41 -11.57
C ALA A 41 -1.52 -2.21 -11.23
N LYS A 42 -0.65 -1.85 -12.17
CA LYS A 42 0.15 -0.63 -12.10
C LYS A 42 -0.48 0.39 -13.04
N ASN A 43 -0.70 1.60 -12.54
CA ASN A 43 -1.07 2.72 -13.39
C ASN A 43 0.19 3.19 -14.15
N ASP A 44 0.15 3.16 -15.48
CA ASP A 44 1.31 3.49 -16.32
C ASP A 44 1.66 4.98 -16.31
N LEU A 45 0.67 5.86 -16.07
CA LEU A 45 0.87 7.31 -16.01
C LEU A 45 1.53 7.72 -14.69
N THR A 46 1.06 7.15 -13.57
CA THR A 46 1.51 7.56 -12.23
C THR A 46 2.54 6.63 -11.60
N GLY A 47 2.73 5.44 -12.16
CA GLY A 47 3.55 4.38 -11.58
C GLY A 47 2.96 3.73 -10.32
N VAL A 48 1.77 4.15 -9.88
CA VAL A 48 1.14 3.66 -8.65
C VAL A 48 0.57 2.26 -8.90
N VAL A 49 1.11 1.28 -8.19
CA VAL A 49 0.47 -0.04 -8.06
C VAL A 49 -0.80 0.12 -7.21
N VAL A 50 -1.95 -0.43 -7.62
CA VAL A 50 -3.26 -0.36 -6.96
C VAL A 50 -3.88 -1.77 -6.83
N ILE A 51 -4.78 -1.93 -5.86
CA ILE A 51 -5.64 -3.14 -5.76
C ILE A 51 -7.05 -2.70 -6.15
N ASP A 52 -7.63 -3.40 -7.12
CA ASP A 52 -9.04 -3.32 -7.49
C ASP A 52 -9.84 -4.19 -6.50
N GLU A 53 -10.55 -3.53 -5.60
CA GLU A 53 -11.33 -4.18 -4.55
C GLU A 53 -12.50 -5.00 -5.10
N GLN A 54 -13.02 -4.67 -6.30
CA GLN A 54 -14.10 -5.43 -6.93
C GLN A 54 -13.61 -6.77 -7.52
N LYS A 55 -12.34 -6.84 -7.93
CA LYS A 55 -11.72 -8.08 -8.45
C LYS A 55 -11.01 -8.89 -7.38
N CYS A 56 -10.68 -8.28 -6.24
CA CYS A 56 -9.91 -8.91 -5.18
C CYS A 56 -10.76 -9.90 -4.39
N ILE A 57 -10.49 -11.20 -4.55
CA ILE A 57 -11.19 -12.25 -3.79
C ILE A 57 -10.56 -12.56 -2.42
N GLY A 58 -9.56 -11.78 -1.98
CA GLY A 58 -8.94 -12.00 -0.67
C GLY A 58 -8.07 -13.26 -0.54
N CYS A 59 -7.53 -13.81 -1.64
CA CYS A 59 -6.70 -15.04 -1.62
C CYS A 59 -5.34 -14.91 -0.92
N LYS A 60 -4.93 -13.69 -0.55
CA LYS A 60 -3.70 -13.37 0.22
C LYS A 60 -2.37 -13.73 -0.46
N ALA A 61 -2.36 -14.25 -1.69
CA ALA A 61 -1.14 -14.64 -2.40
C ALA A 61 -0.12 -13.50 -2.57
N CYS A 62 -0.58 -12.25 -2.67
CA CYS A 62 0.28 -11.09 -2.80
C CYS A 62 1.04 -10.70 -1.51
N ILE A 63 0.56 -11.13 -0.33
CA ILE A 63 1.18 -10.81 0.98
C ILE A 63 2.60 -11.39 1.07
N PRO A 64 2.82 -12.72 0.95
CA PRO A 64 4.18 -13.28 1.01
C PRO A 64 5.04 -12.89 -0.20
N ALA A 65 4.44 -12.52 -1.32
CA ALA A 65 5.17 -12.09 -2.51
C ALA A 65 5.84 -10.71 -2.35
N CYS A 66 5.40 -9.89 -1.39
CA CYS A 66 5.95 -8.55 -1.19
C CYS A 66 7.21 -8.60 -0.30
N PRO A 67 8.43 -8.34 -0.83
CA PRO A 67 9.66 -8.37 -0.03
C PRO A 67 9.72 -7.27 1.03
N PHE A 68 8.93 -6.20 0.85
CA PHE A 68 8.89 -5.05 1.76
C PHE A 68 7.73 -5.09 2.75
N ARG A 69 6.95 -6.19 2.74
CA ARG A 69 5.79 -6.37 3.64
C ARG A 69 4.82 -5.18 3.61
N GLY A 70 4.69 -4.54 2.44
CA GLY A 70 3.88 -3.34 2.22
C GLY A 70 2.41 -3.63 1.90
N ILE A 71 2.02 -4.91 1.96
CA ILE A 71 0.64 -5.38 1.80
C ILE A 71 0.22 -5.94 3.15
N LEU A 72 -0.90 -5.44 3.66
CA LEU A 72 -1.41 -5.74 4.98
C LEU A 72 -2.76 -6.45 4.87
N LEU A 73 -3.07 -7.24 5.88
CA LEU A 73 -4.38 -7.84 6.07
C LEU A 73 -5.11 -7.06 7.17
N THR A 74 -6.32 -6.58 6.90
CA THR A 74 -7.15 -5.96 7.92
C THR A 74 -7.78 -7.01 8.85
N PRO A 75 -8.28 -6.63 10.04
CA PRO A 75 -9.05 -7.55 10.90
C PRO A 75 -10.25 -8.19 10.19
N GLU A 76 -10.85 -7.48 9.25
CA GLU A 76 -11.97 -7.93 8.39
C GLU A 76 -11.51 -8.87 7.28
N THR A 77 -10.24 -9.30 7.29
CA THR A 77 -9.60 -10.18 6.30
C THR A 77 -9.45 -9.59 4.90
N THR A 78 -9.60 -8.27 4.76
CA THR A 78 -9.40 -7.54 3.51
C THR A 78 -7.92 -7.27 3.28
N VAL A 79 -7.46 -7.45 2.04
CA VAL A 79 -6.09 -7.12 1.66
C VAL A 79 -6.01 -5.64 1.29
N ILE A 80 -5.15 -4.90 1.99
CA ILE A 80 -4.95 -3.47 1.78
C ILE A 80 -3.46 -3.16 1.55
N LYS A 81 -3.17 -2.06 0.87
CA LYS A 81 -1.81 -1.51 0.74
C LYS A 81 -1.88 -0.01 0.47
N CYS A 82 -0.74 0.67 0.50
CA CYS A 82 -0.67 2.07 0.06
C CYS A 82 -1.12 2.18 -1.41
N ASP A 83 -2.02 3.13 -1.67
CA ASP A 83 -2.49 3.58 -2.98
C ASP A 83 -2.07 5.03 -3.26
N LEU A 84 -1.14 5.54 -2.44
CA LEU A 84 -0.64 6.89 -2.50
C LEU A 84 -1.69 7.98 -2.27
N CYS A 85 -2.87 7.64 -1.71
CA CYS A 85 -3.99 8.56 -1.51
C CYS A 85 -4.30 9.38 -2.79
N ASN A 86 -4.25 8.73 -3.97
CA ASN A 86 -4.48 9.38 -5.27
C ASN A 86 -3.57 10.58 -5.54
N GLY A 87 -2.32 10.55 -5.08
CA GLY A 87 -1.34 11.62 -5.29
C GLY A 87 -1.37 12.72 -4.22
N ASP A 88 -2.19 12.55 -3.18
CA ASP A 88 -2.28 13.49 -2.06
C ASP A 88 -2.08 12.77 -0.70
N PRO A 89 -0.84 12.39 -0.35
CA PRO A 89 -0.56 11.49 0.77
C PRO A 89 -0.93 12.08 2.14
N ASN A 90 -2.01 11.57 2.74
CA ASN A 90 -2.45 11.98 4.08
C ASN A 90 -1.39 11.76 5.16
N CYS A 91 -0.57 10.71 5.05
CA CYS A 91 0.49 10.42 6.01
C CYS A 91 1.56 11.52 6.08
N VAL A 92 1.83 12.21 4.97
CA VAL A 92 2.77 13.33 4.92
C VAL A 92 2.14 14.56 5.56
N LYS A 93 0.89 14.87 5.21
CA LYS A 93 0.14 16.03 5.75
C LYS A 93 0.02 16.03 7.27
N HIS A 94 -0.15 14.86 7.87
CA HIS A 94 -0.37 14.73 9.31
C HIS A 94 0.92 14.41 10.08
N CYS A 95 2.07 14.33 9.41
CA CYS A 95 3.35 14.07 10.07
C CYS A 95 3.89 15.35 10.70
N PHE A 96 3.54 15.61 11.96
CA PHE A 96 3.98 16.80 12.69
C PHE A 96 5.50 16.95 12.79
N PHE A 97 6.23 15.83 12.80
CA PHE A 97 7.68 15.80 12.96
C PHE A 97 8.46 15.78 11.64
N ASP A 98 7.80 15.94 10.50
CA ASP A 98 8.42 15.91 9.16
C ASP A 98 9.28 14.66 8.87
N ALA A 99 8.99 13.55 9.55
CA ALA A 99 9.70 12.28 9.38
C ALA A 99 9.40 11.61 8.02
N ILE A 100 8.35 12.06 7.33
CA ILE A 100 7.89 11.52 6.06
C ILE A 100 7.67 12.68 5.10
N LYS A 101 8.31 12.62 3.93
CA LYS A 101 8.18 13.62 2.88
C LYS A 101 7.60 13.01 1.62
N TRP A 102 6.73 13.76 0.95
CA TRP A 102 6.31 13.45 -0.41
C TRP A 102 7.33 14.05 -1.37
N VAL A 103 7.97 13.20 -2.17
CA VAL A 103 8.88 13.60 -3.24
C VAL A 103 8.33 13.07 -4.54
N THR A 104 8.07 13.96 -5.49
CA THR A 104 7.78 13.58 -6.86
C THR A 104 9.06 13.04 -7.51
N PRO A 105 8.96 12.05 -8.42
CA PRO A 105 10.10 11.54 -9.18
C PRO A 105 10.85 12.63 -9.95
#